data_AF-W5P546-F1
#
_entry.id   AF-W5P546-F1
#
_cell.length_a   1.000
_cell.length_b   1.000
_cell.length_c   1.000
_cell.angle_alpha   90.00
_cell.angle_beta   90.00
_cell.angle_gamma   90.00
#
_symmetry.space_group_name_H-M   'P 1'
#
loop_
_entity.id
_entity.type
_entity.pdbx_description
1 polymer ?
#
loop_
_entity_poly.entity_id
_entity_poly.type
_entity_poly.pdbx_seq_one_letter_code
_entity_poly.pdbx_strand_id
1 'polypeptide(L)'
;MNCLLLALGLALPCGVQDAHIPQTVEDLDIRKVAGTWHPVAMVASNVLLLDAESSPLRVYVEELRPRPAGHREILLQKRGENHECVKTLTTQKAEDPAVFTVDYDHGERKISVLDTDYSSYMTFCMEGPTHTNEGSVMCQCLARTPEVDDEAMEKFTGALASLPEDVQMVLSWRSAARLPSP
;
A
#
# COMPACT_ATOMS: atom_id res chain seq x y z
N MET A 1 -13.05 57.52 21.93
CA MET A 1 -11.74 56.97 22.32
C MET A 1 -11.62 55.62 21.61
N ASN A 2 -10.92 55.62 20.47
CA ASN A 2 -10.70 54.45 19.61
C ASN A 2 -9.50 53.67 20.12
N CYS A 3 -9.64 52.37 20.35
CA CYS A 3 -8.52 51.41 20.34
C CYS A 3 -9.08 50.02 19.95
N LEU A 4 -9.32 49.80 18.66
CA LEU A 4 -9.46 48.46 18.08
C LEU A 4 -8.05 47.98 17.72
N LEU A 5 -7.45 47.14 18.57
CA LEU A 5 -6.20 46.45 18.28
C LEU A 5 -6.52 45.18 17.48
N LEU A 6 -6.31 45.24 16.17
CA LEU A 6 -6.29 44.09 15.28
C LEU A 6 -5.00 43.30 15.50
N ALA A 7 -5.09 42.23 16.29
CA ALA A 7 -4.05 41.20 16.32
C ALA A 7 -4.23 40.30 15.09
N LEU A 8 -3.47 40.55 14.02
CA LEU A 8 -3.29 39.59 12.93
C LEU A 8 -2.38 38.47 13.45
N GLY A 9 -2.99 37.37 13.91
CA GLY A 9 -2.27 36.13 14.12
C GLY A 9 -1.92 35.51 12.76
N LEU A 10 -0.63 35.46 12.43
CA LEU A 10 -0.08 34.65 11.36
C LEU A 10 -0.42 33.17 11.63
N ALA A 11 -1.49 32.67 11.02
CA ALA A 11 -1.71 31.24 10.92
C ALA A 11 -0.67 30.70 9.93
N LEU A 12 0.43 30.13 10.45
CA LEU A 12 1.27 29.21 9.71
C LEU A 12 0.37 28.05 9.29
N PRO A 13 0.08 27.81 8.00
CA PRO A 13 -0.54 26.57 7.63
C PRO A 13 0.45 25.46 7.99
N CYS A 14 0.10 24.64 8.98
CA CYS A 14 0.74 23.34 9.15
C CYS A 14 0.53 22.59 7.83
N GLY A 15 1.56 22.57 6.99
CA GLY A 15 1.59 21.69 5.83
C GLY A 15 1.57 20.28 6.36
N VAL A 16 0.41 19.63 6.30
CA VAL A 16 0.33 18.17 6.37
C VAL A 16 1.06 17.69 5.12
N GLN A 17 2.27 17.17 5.29
CA GLN A 17 2.95 16.44 4.23
C GLN A 17 2.19 15.11 4.10
N ASP A 18 1.11 15.12 3.34
CA ASP A 18 0.50 13.88 2.84
C ASP A 18 1.58 13.27 1.94
N ALA A 19 2.13 12.12 2.35
CA ALA A 19 3.14 11.41 1.58
C ALA A 19 2.49 10.93 0.27
N HIS A 20 2.45 11.80 -0.73
CA HIS A 20 1.80 11.50 -1.99
C HIS A 20 2.70 10.57 -2.79
N ILE A 21 2.37 9.28 -2.81
CA ILE A 21 3.02 8.32 -3.68
C ILE A 21 2.56 8.60 -5.13
N PRO A 22 3.43 9.09 -6.04
CA PRO A 22 3.09 9.26 -7.43
C PRO A 22 2.87 7.88 -8.07
N GLN A 23 1.70 7.68 -8.67
CA GLN A 23 1.37 6.44 -9.38
C GLN A 23 2.00 6.48 -10.77
N THR A 24 2.52 5.35 -11.27
CA THR A 24 2.91 5.23 -12.69
C THR A 24 1.81 4.61 -13.56
N VAL A 25 0.77 4.05 -12.94
CA VAL A 25 -0.38 3.45 -13.63
C VAL A 25 -1.51 4.48 -13.72
N GLU A 26 -1.67 5.13 -14.88
CA GLU A 26 -2.66 6.20 -15.07
C GLU A 26 -4.12 5.70 -15.22
N ASP A 27 -4.35 4.44 -15.58
CA ASP A 27 -5.69 3.85 -15.73
C ASP A 27 -5.68 2.34 -15.41
N LEU A 28 -5.60 2.02 -14.12
CA LEU A 28 -5.59 0.65 -13.66
C LEU A 28 -6.90 -0.06 -14.03
N ASP A 29 -6.81 -1.07 -14.90
CA ASP A 29 -7.94 -1.96 -15.18
C ASP A 29 -8.09 -2.97 -14.04
N ILE A 30 -8.94 -2.61 -13.07
CA ILE A 30 -9.17 -3.42 -11.88
C ILE A 30 -9.64 -4.85 -12.20
N ARG A 31 -10.20 -5.11 -13.38
CA ARG A 31 -10.66 -6.46 -13.73
C ARG A 31 -9.48 -7.37 -14.07
N LYS A 32 -8.39 -6.80 -14.58
CA LYS A 32 -7.19 -7.55 -14.95
C LYS A 32 -6.32 -7.90 -13.74
N VAL A 33 -6.43 -7.16 -12.63
CA VAL A 33 -5.74 -7.52 -11.38
C VAL A 33 -6.40 -8.69 -10.63
N ALA A 34 -7.55 -9.18 -11.12
CA ALA A 34 -8.27 -10.27 -10.49
C ALA A 34 -7.45 -11.57 -10.40
N GLY A 35 -7.74 -12.37 -9.37
CA GLY A 35 -7.18 -13.70 -9.16
C GLY A 35 -6.07 -13.74 -8.11
N THR A 36 -5.38 -14.88 -8.09
CA THR A 36 -4.34 -15.20 -7.09
C THR A 36 -3.07 -14.42 -7.35
N TRP A 37 -2.42 -14.04 -6.24
CA TRP A 37 -1.14 -13.35 -6.18
C TRP A 37 -0.30 -13.94 -5.04
N HIS A 38 1.02 -13.91 -5.22
CA HIS A 38 1.99 -14.42 -4.26
C HIS A 38 2.97 -13.30 -3.89
N PRO A 39 3.06 -12.91 -2.61
CA PRO A 39 4.08 -11.97 -2.18
C PRO A 39 5.47 -12.60 -2.27
N VAL A 40 6.34 -12.05 -3.12
CA VAL A 40 7.73 -12.53 -3.34
C VAL A 40 8.79 -11.62 -2.72
N ALA A 41 8.44 -10.37 -2.41
CA ALA A 41 9.26 -9.45 -1.62
C ALA A 41 8.40 -8.43 -0.87
N MET A 42 8.93 -7.89 0.23
CA MET A 42 8.31 -6.80 0.97
C MET A 42 9.35 -5.76 1.39
N VAL A 43 8.92 -4.51 1.44
CA VAL A 43 9.70 -3.39 1.95
C VAL A 43 8.79 -2.52 2.79
N ALA A 44 9.28 -1.93 3.87
CA ALA A 44 8.48 -1.03 4.70
C ALA A 44 9.32 0.12 5.26
N SER A 45 8.69 1.24 5.58
CA SER A 45 9.35 2.43 6.15
C SER A 45 10.04 2.18 7.50
N ASN A 46 9.73 1.04 8.14
CA ASN A 46 10.41 0.54 9.31
C ASN A 46 10.31 -0.98 9.30
N VAL A 47 11.44 -1.69 9.37
CA VAL A 47 11.46 -3.16 9.36
C VAL A 47 10.63 -3.76 10.49
N LEU A 48 10.51 -3.06 11.63
CA LEU A 48 9.68 -3.47 12.76
C LEU A 48 8.20 -3.62 12.40
N LEU A 49 7.72 -2.90 11.37
CA LEU A 49 6.36 -3.03 10.83
C LEU A 49 6.14 -4.40 10.15
N LEU A 50 7.20 -5.11 9.83
CA LEU A 50 7.17 -6.46 9.25
C LEU A 50 7.53 -7.55 10.28
N ASP A 51 8.00 -7.17 11.47
CA ASP A 51 8.50 -8.11 12.49
C ASP A 51 7.37 -8.75 13.29
N ALA A 52 6.44 -7.94 13.81
CA ALA A 52 5.33 -8.44 14.62
C ALA A 52 4.25 -9.08 13.74
N GLU A 53 3.80 -10.28 14.10
CA GLU A 53 2.69 -10.95 13.41
C GLU A 53 1.37 -10.17 13.50
N SER A 54 1.19 -9.46 14.62
CA SER A 54 0.06 -8.55 14.84
C SER A 54 0.26 -7.16 14.24
N SER A 55 1.34 -6.93 13.47
CA SER A 55 1.56 -5.62 12.87
C SER A 55 0.49 -5.33 11.80
N PRO A 56 -0.20 -4.17 11.86
CA PRO A 56 -1.28 -3.87 10.93
C PRO A 56 -0.81 -3.68 9.48
N LEU A 57 0.48 -3.39 9.25
CA LEU A 57 1.05 -3.29 7.90
C LEU A 57 1.68 -4.61 7.43
N ARG A 58 1.75 -5.64 8.28
CA ARG A 58 2.19 -6.99 7.89
C ARG A 58 1.01 -7.76 7.27
N VAL A 59 0.66 -7.36 6.05
CA VAL A 59 -0.40 -7.98 5.25
C VAL A 59 0.24 -8.88 4.20
N TYR A 60 -0.33 -10.05 3.92
CA TYR A 60 0.07 -10.90 2.79
C TYR A 60 -1.10 -10.98 1.84
N VAL A 61 -1.00 -10.32 0.69
CA VAL A 61 -2.07 -10.35 -0.32
C VAL A 61 -2.04 -11.71 -1.03
N GLU A 62 -3.16 -12.43 -0.99
CA GLU A 62 -3.29 -13.75 -1.63
C GLU A 62 -4.22 -13.70 -2.85
N GLU A 63 -5.26 -12.87 -2.82
CA GLU A 63 -6.22 -12.77 -3.92
C GLU A 63 -6.86 -11.39 -4.00
N LEU A 64 -7.10 -10.92 -5.22
CA LEU A 64 -7.93 -9.75 -5.50
C LEU A 64 -9.18 -10.19 -6.26
N ARG A 65 -10.36 -9.83 -5.73
CA ARG A 65 -11.66 -10.12 -6.37
C ARG A 65 -12.44 -8.83 -6.61
N PRO A 66 -12.37 -8.27 -7.83
CA PRO A 66 -13.20 -7.15 -8.22
C PRO A 66 -14.69 -7.53 -8.17
N ARG A 67 -15.53 -6.62 -7.66
CA ARG A 67 -16.98 -6.88 -7.61
C ARG A 67 -17.63 -6.69 -8.98
N PRO A 68 -18.65 -7.49 -9.35
CA PRO A 68 -19.37 -7.33 -10.62
C PRO A 68 -20.13 -6.00 -10.71
N ALA A 69 -20.61 -5.49 -9.57
CA ALA A 69 -21.38 -4.26 -9.47
C ALA A 69 -20.45 -3.09 -9.18
N GLY A 70 -20.00 -2.42 -10.24
CA GLY A 70 -19.29 -1.15 -10.14
C GLY A 70 -17.77 -1.32 -10.05
N HIS A 71 -17.06 -0.57 -10.88
CA HIS A 71 -15.60 -0.51 -10.97
C HIS A 71 -14.94 0.11 -9.73
N ARG A 72 -15.52 -0.08 -8.54
CA ARG A 72 -15.21 0.69 -7.33
C ARG A 72 -14.89 -0.15 -6.12
N GLU A 73 -15.05 -1.48 -6.17
CA GLU A 73 -14.77 -2.33 -5.02
C GLU A 73 -13.89 -3.52 -5.43
N ILE A 74 -12.87 -3.79 -4.61
CA ILE A 74 -12.05 -5.01 -4.69
C ILE A 74 -12.07 -5.67 -3.32
N LEU A 75 -12.32 -6.98 -3.29
CA LEU A 75 -12.09 -7.77 -2.09
C LEU A 75 -10.63 -8.21 -2.09
N LEU A 76 -9.88 -7.75 -1.11
CA LEU A 76 -8.51 -8.18 -0.86
C LEU A 76 -8.55 -9.31 0.15
N GLN A 77 -8.14 -10.51 -0.26
CA GLN A 77 -7.95 -11.62 0.65
C GLN A 77 -6.52 -11.61 1.16
N LYS A 78 -6.40 -11.66 2.48
CA LYS A 78 -5.12 -11.75 3.17
C LYS A 78 -5.08 -12.94 4.10
N ARG A 79 -3.86 -13.38 4.40
CA ARG A 79 -3.62 -14.30 5.50
C ARG A 79 -3.88 -13.61 6.85
N GLY A 80 -4.63 -14.29 7.71
CA GLY A 80 -4.95 -13.88 9.07
C GLY A 80 -3.84 -14.24 10.07
N GLU A 81 -4.02 -13.77 11.31
CA GLU A 81 -3.15 -14.14 12.44
C GLU A 81 -3.13 -15.67 12.62
N ASN A 82 -1.96 -16.23 12.91
CA ASN A 82 -1.67 -17.67 13.04
C ASN A 82 -1.77 -18.47 11.74
N HIS A 83 -1.80 -17.83 10.58
CA HIS A 83 -1.68 -18.49 9.26
C HIS A 83 -2.84 -19.42 8.86
N GLU A 84 -3.86 -19.61 9.71
CA GLU A 84 -4.95 -20.57 9.49
C GLU A 84 -6.21 -19.96 8.86
N CYS A 85 -6.39 -18.64 8.90
CA CYS A 85 -7.65 -17.99 8.49
C CYS A 85 -7.43 -16.96 7.39
N VAL A 86 -8.16 -17.06 6.28
CA VAL A 86 -8.18 -16.01 5.25
C VAL A 86 -9.13 -14.90 5.68
N LYS A 87 -8.60 -13.68 5.90
CA LYS A 87 -9.40 -12.48 6.18
C LYS A 87 -9.68 -11.76 4.87
N THR A 88 -10.93 -11.35 4.64
CA THR A 88 -11.31 -10.55 3.46
C THR A 88 -11.49 -9.09 3.88
N LEU A 89 -10.79 -8.19 3.21
CA LEU A 89 -10.93 -6.74 3.34
C LEU A 89 -11.68 -6.20 2.13
N THR A 90 -12.68 -5.35 2.38
CA THR A 90 -13.39 -4.64 1.32
C THR A 90 -12.70 -3.31 1.10
N THR A 91 -12.15 -3.10 -0.09
CA THR A 91 -11.54 -1.83 -0.48
C THR A 91 -12.45 -1.05 -1.41
N GLN A 92 -12.39 0.27 -1.32
CA GLN A 92 -13.15 1.18 -2.19
C GLN A 92 -12.19 1.98 -3.06
N LYS A 93 -12.51 2.11 -4.34
CA LYS A 93 -11.72 2.92 -5.28
C LYS A 93 -11.82 4.38 -4.89
N ALA A 94 -10.67 5.03 -4.79
CA ALA A 94 -10.57 6.46 -4.57
C ALA A 94 -10.85 7.24 -5.87
N GLU A 95 -10.63 8.55 -5.85
CA GLU A 95 -10.70 9.37 -7.07
C GLU A 95 -9.63 8.96 -8.09
N ASP A 96 -8.44 8.60 -7.61
CA ASP A 96 -7.35 8.06 -8.42
C ASP A 96 -7.63 6.59 -8.82
N PRO A 97 -7.52 6.24 -10.11
CA PRO A 97 -7.81 4.89 -10.60
C PRO A 97 -7.03 3.74 -9.96
N ALA A 98 -5.81 4.00 -9.52
CA ALA A 98 -4.87 3.03 -8.96
C ALA A 98 -4.83 3.06 -7.42
N VAL A 99 -5.63 3.93 -6.79
CA VAL A 99 -5.74 4.06 -5.34
C VAL A 99 -7.06 3.49 -4.82
N PHE A 100 -6.96 2.78 -3.69
CA PHE A 100 -8.09 2.27 -2.93
C PHE A 100 -7.98 2.69 -1.47
N THR A 101 -9.11 2.88 -0.80
CA THR A 101 -9.18 3.06 0.64
C THR A 101 -9.70 1.79 1.30
N VAL A 102 -9.20 1.51 2.50
CA VAL A 102 -9.66 0.41 3.34
C VAL A 102 -9.72 0.86 4.79
N ASP A 103 -10.82 0.55 5.46
CA ASP A 103 -10.90 0.66 6.93
C ASP A 103 -10.41 -0.67 7.52
N TYR A 104 -9.29 -0.63 8.22
CA TYR A 104 -8.60 -1.78 8.78
C TYR A 104 -8.03 -1.41 10.15
N ASP A 105 -7.85 -2.35 11.09
CA ASP A 105 -7.19 -2.14 12.40
C ASP A 105 -7.26 -0.69 12.95
N HIS A 106 -8.48 -0.18 13.14
CA HIS A 106 -8.83 1.14 13.70
C HIS A 106 -8.32 2.38 12.93
N GLY A 107 -8.27 2.34 11.60
CA GLY A 107 -8.00 3.53 10.80
C GLY A 107 -8.15 3.31 9.29
N GLU A 108 -8.57 4.37 8.59
CA GLU A 108 -8.56 4.40 7.13
C GLU A 108 -7.11 4.39 6.62
N ARG A 109 -6.83 3.51 5.67
CA ARG A 109 -5.54 3.37 4.99
C ARG A 109 -5.72 3.53 3.49
N LYS A 110 -4.68 4.03 2.83
CA LYS A 110 -4.59 4.09 1.36
C LYS A 110 -3.80 2.89 0.86
N ILE A 111 -4.27 2.31 -0.23
CA ILE A 111 -3.63 1.24 -0.99
C ILE A 111 -3.37 1.80 -2.38
N SER A 112 -2.18 1.55 -2.91
CA SER A 112 -1.72 2.06 -4.20
C SER A 112 -1.11 0.93 -5.04
N VAL A 113 -1.45 0.86 -6.32
CA VAL A 113 -0.81 -0.04 -7.29
C VAL A 113 0.18 0.78 -8.13
N LEU A 114 1.46 0.69 -7.80
CA LEU A 114 2.47 1.57 -8.39
C LEU A 114 2.84 1.18 -9.81
N ASP A 115 2.91 -0.12 -10.08
CA ASP A 115 3.27 -0.69 -11.38
C ASP A 115 2.73 -2.11 -11.49
N THR A 116 2.30 -2.52 -12.68
CA THR A 116 1.84 -3.89 -12.97
C THR A 116 1.72 -4.11 -14.48
N ASP A 117 2.06 -5.32 -14.92
CA ASP A 117 1.74 -5.81 -16.26
C ASP A 117 0.46 -6.68 -16.26
N TYR A 118 -0.21 -6.80 -15.12
CA TYR A 118 -1.36 -7.66 -14.80
C TYR A 118 -1.11 -9.17 -14.84
N SER A 119 -0.13 -9.62 -15.63
CA SER A 119 0.05 -11.02 -16.01
C SER A 119 1.19 -11.74 -15.32
N SER A 120 2.16 -10.99 -14.79
CA SER A 120 3.33 -11.55 -14.11
C SER A 120 3.56 -10.91 -12.74
N TYR A 121 3.53 -9.58 -12.64
CA TYR A 121 3.87 -8.86 -11.41
C TYR A 121 2.94 -7.68 -11.09
N MET A 122 2.96 -7.28 -9.83
CA MET A 122 2.31 -6.07 -9.33
C MET A 122 3.05 -5.51 -8.13
N THR A 123 3.35 -4.22 -8.17
CA THR A 123 3.88 -3.46 -7.03
C THR A 123 2.70 -2.88 -6.26
N PHE A 124 2.43 -3.46 -5.08
CA PHE A 124 1.32 -3.07 -4.22
C PHE A 124 1.84 -2.37 -2.98
N CYS A 125 1.36 -1.17 -2.68
CA CYS A 125 1.73 -0.43 -1.48
C CYS A 125 0.51 -0.14 -0.59
N MET A 126 0.72 -0.16 0.71
CA MET A 126 -0.24 0.25 1.72
C MET A 126 0.41 1.29 2.63
N GLU A 127 -0.28 2.40 2.80
CA GLU A 127 0.08 3.46 3.72
C GLU A 127 -0.60 3.24 5.07
N GLY A 128 0.03 3.74 6.13
CA GLY A 128 -0.52 3.80 7.47
C GLY A 128 -1.77 4.69 7.56
N PRO A 129 -2.32 4.87 8.77
CA PRO A 129 -3.55 5.62 8.93
C PRO A 129 -3.43 7.05 8.39
N THR A 130 -4.37 7.46 7.54
CA THR A 130 -4.39 8.78 6.86
C THR A 130 -4.40 9.97 7.82
N HIS A 131 -4.78 9.75 9.09
CA HIS A 131 -4.86 10.76 10.14
C HIS A 131 -3.67 10.79 11.11
N THR A 132 -2.70 9.89 10.93
CA THR A 132 -1.47 9.89 11.72
C THR A 132 -0.33 10.41 10.87
N ASN A 133 0.43 11.40 11.37
CA ASN A 133 1.64 11.93 10.73
C ASN A 133 2.80 10.90 10.64
N GLU A 134 2.52 9.61 10.81
CA GLU A 134 3.53 8.56 10.92
C GLU A 134 4.05 8.09 9.56
N GLY A 135 3.45 8.52 8.45
CA GLY A 135 3.98 8.33 7.08
C GLY A 135 4.43 6.90 6.80
N SER A 136 3.81 5.91 7.46
CA SER A 136 4.28 4.53 7.39
C SER A 136 3.82 3.95 6.07
N VAL A 137 4.73 3.28 5.37
CA VAL A 137 4.42 2.64 4.10
C VAL A 137 4.96 1.23 4.11
N MET A 138 4.24 0.31 3.49
CA MET A 138 4.69 -1.04 3.20
C MET A 138 4.36 -1.34 1.75
N CYS A 139 5.33 -1.82 0.99
CA CYS A 139 5.15 -2.24 -0.39
C CYS A 139 5.54 -3.70 -0.57
N GLN A 140 4.85 -4.40 -1.48
CA GLN A 140 5.06 -5.80 -1.82
C GLN A 140 5.25 -5.94 -3.32
N CYS A 141 6.18 -6.80 -3.71
CA CYS A 141 6.19 -7.39 -5.04
C CYS A 141 5.26 -8.60 -4.99
N LEU A 142 4.17 -8.54 -5.75
CA LEU A 142 3.22 -9.62 -5.92
C LEU A 142 3.46 -10.26 -7.29
N ALA A 143 3.57 -11.58 -7.32
CA ALA A 143 3.77 -12.34 -8.55
C ALA A 143 2.61 -13.34 -8.78
N ARG A 144 2.37 -13.73 -10.04
CA ARG A 144 1.37 -14.77 -10.36
C ARG A 144 1.81 -16.18 -9.99
N THR A 145 3.10 -16.38 -9.73
CA THR A 145 3.65 -17.64 -9.23
C THR A 145 4.47 -17.33 -7.97
N PRO A 146 4.70 -18.31 -7.07
CA PRO A 146 5.49 -18.09 -5.86
C PRO A 146 7.00 -18.00 -6.12
N GLU A 147 7.45 -18.21 -7.36
CA GLU A 147 8.85 -18.15 -7.72
C GLU A 147 9.32 -16.70 -7.80
N VAL A 148 10.52 -16.43 -7.27
CA VAL A 148 11.16 -15.12 -7.40
C VAL A 148 11.69 -15.01 -8.82
N ASP A 149 11.13 -14.08 -9.57
CA ASP A 149 11.53 -13.76 -10.94
C ASP A 149 12.36 -12.47 -10.96
N ASP A 150 13.52 -12.50 -11.61
CA ASP A 150 14.47 -11.38 -11.62
C ASP A 150 13.87 -10.15 -12.32
N GLU A 151 13.06 -10.35 -13.38
CA GLU A 151 12.39 -9.25 -14.08
C GLU A 151 11.35 -8.57 -13.17
N ALA A 152 10.49 -9.35 -12.51
CA ALA A 152 9.54 -8.82 -11.52
C ALA A 152 10.25 -8.04 -10.39
N MET A 153 11.41 -8.53 -9.93
CA MET A 153 12.21 -7.85 -8.91
C MET A 153 12.82 -6.55 -9.41
N GLU A 154 13.33 -6.50 -10.65
CA GLU A 154 13.85 -5.29 -11.28
C GLU A 154 12.75 -4.24 -11.41
N LYS A 155 11.56 -4.64 -11.88
CA LYS A 155 10.38 -3.76 -11.98
C LYS A 155 9.96 -3.23 -10.62
N PHE A 156 9.95 -4.08 -9.59
CA PHE A 156 9.63 -3.68 -8.23
C PHE A 156 10.62 -2.64 -7.70
N THR A 157 11.93 -2.88 -7.81
CA THR A 157 12.95 -1.91 -7.40
C THR A 157 12.86 -0.60 -8.20
N GLY A 158 12.58 -0.68 -9.51
CA GLY A 158 12.36 0.49 -10.36
C GLY A 158 11.16 1.33 -9.92
N ALA A 159 10.03 0.68 -9.61
CA ALA A 159 8.84 1.35 -9.11
C ALA A 159 9.11 2.01 -7.75
N LEU A 160 9.83 1.35 -6.83
CA LEU A 160 10.22 1.96 -5.56
C LEU A 160 11.14 3.17 -5.74
N ALA A 161 12.03 3.15 -6.74
CA ALA A 161 12.91 4.28 -7.04
C ALA A 161 12.17 5.52 -7.60
N SER A 162 10.93 5.36 -8.08
CA SER A 162 10.07 6.48 -8.48
C SER A 162 9.30 7.14 -7.33
N LEU A 163 9.38 6.58 -6.11
CA LEU A 163 8.76 7.17 -4.93
C LEU A 163 9.43 8.49 -4.56
N PRO A 164 8.77 9.37 -3.78
CA PRO A 164 9.42 10.54 -3.22
C PRO A 164 10.66 10.16 -2.39
N GLU A 165 11.71 10.99 -2.41
CA GLU A 165 12.99 10.69 -1.77
C GLU A 165 12.83 10.43 -0.26
N ASP A 166 11.94 11.17 0.40
CA ASP A 166 11.60 10.98 1.81
C ASP A 166 10.96 9.61 2.10
N VAL A 167 10.15 9.09 1.18
CA VAL A 167 9.59 7.74 1.26
C VAL A 167 10.67 6.70 1.00
N GLN A 168 11.55 6.91 0.02
CA GLN A 168 12.63 5.95 -0.29
C GLN A 168 13.60 5.80 0.89
N MET A 169 13.99 6.89 1.54
CA MET A 169 14.96 6.89 2.63
C MET A 169 14.51 6.08 3.85
N VAL A 170 13.21 5.86 4.04
CA VAL A 170 12.69 5.09 5.18
C VAL A 170 12.53 3.61 4.86
N LEU A 171 12.49 3.22 3.59
CA LEU A 171 12.20 1.84 3.19
C LEU A 171 13.32 0.85 3.54
N SER A 172 12.96 -0.24 4.21
CA SER A 172 13.83 -1.35 4.63
C SER A 172 13.32 -2.70 4.11
N TRP A 173 14.23 -3.57 3.66
CA TRP A 173 13.93 -4.76 2.85
C TRP A 173 13.72 -6.07 3.63
N ARG A 174 12.77 -6.90 3.18
CA ARG A 174 12.63 -8.33 3.52
C ARG A 174 12.27 -9.18 2.29
N SER A 175 12.97 -10.30 2.10
CA SER A 175 12.70 -11.26 1.01
C SER A 175 11.65 -12.31 1.39
N ALA A 176 10.77 -12.72 0.46
CA ALA A 176 9.76 -13.76 0.75
C ALA A 176 10.30 -15.15 1.03
N ALA A 177 11.48 -15.52 0.51
CA ALA A 177 12.16 -16.76 0.88
C ALA A 177 12.51 -16.87 2.39
N ARG A 178 12.41 -15.76 3.14
CA ARG A 178 12.58 -15.68 4.60
C ARG A 178 11.32 -15.22 5.33
N LEU A 179 10.22 -14.97 4.61
CA LEU A 179 8.91 -14.94 5.22
C LEU A 179 8.60 -16.39 5.64
N PRO A 180 8.04 -16.62 6.83
CA PRO A 180 7.73 -17.98 7.27
C PRO A 180 6.97 -18.70 6.16
N SER A 181 7.59 -19.77 5.65
CA SER A 181 6.97 -20.71 4.71
C SER A 181 5.65 -21.22 5.29
N PRO A 182 4.66 -21.58 4.44
CA PRO A 182 3.32 -21.99 4.85
C PRO A 182 3.30 -23.00 6.00
#